data_AF-A0A958GF48-F1
#
_entry.id   AF-A0A958GF48-F1
#
_cell.length_a   1.000
_cell.length_b   1.000
_cell.length_c   1.000
_cell.angle_alpha   90.00
_cell.angle_beta   90.00
_cell.angle_gamma   90.00
#
_symmetry.space_group_name_H-M   'P 1'
#
loop_
_entity.id
_entity.type
_entity.pdbx_description
1 polymer ?
#
loop_
_entity_poly.entity_id
_entity_poly.type
_entity_poly.pdbx_seq_one_letter_code
_entity_poly.pdbx_strand_id
1 'polypeptide(L)'
;MEAPSFSTFSAVSEIFVTIAVLYVVLTNFRGKGFPKKIALAVIIFEFGVNMAYMMSRMGDHADVSTMSKGMIAFAAIHGSLSLLVFIGFVVYAFIAYADFKKGRFFFKDHPKQTYVFIFFWMLSVLSGELLYLINYVI
;
A
#
# COMPACT_ATOMS: atom_id res chain seq x y z
N MET A 1 9.63 21.13 -13.11
CA MET A 1 8.51 21.25 -12.15
C MET A 1 9.03 20.67 -10.84
N GLU A 2 9.06 21.45 -9.76
CA GLU A 2 9.42 20.87 -8.47
C GLU A 2 8.24 20.04 -7.98
N ALA A 3 8.46 18.75 -7.76
CA ALA A 3 7.47 17.91 -7.09
C ALA A 3 7.15 18.52 -5.72
N PRO A 4 5.88 18.68 -5.33
CA PRO A 4 5.54 19.08 -3.98
C PRO A 4 6.24 18.15 -2.99
N SER A 5 6.91 18.70 -1.99
CA SER A 5 7.76 17.94 -1.05
C SER A 5 7.03 16.75 -0.42
N PHE A 6 5.72 16.90 -0.22
CA PHE A 6 4.86 15.85 0.32
C PHE A 6 4.58 14.71 -0.69
N SER A 7 4.45 15.00 -1.99
CA SER A 7 4.31 13.96 -3.02
C SER A 7 5.54 13.06 -3.08
N THR A 8 6.73 13.68 -3.07
CA THR A 8 8.01 12.96 -3.06
C THR A 8 8.17 12.14 -1.79
N PHE A 9 7.83 12.73 -0.64
CA PHE A 9 7.86 12.02 0.64
C PHE A 9 6.93 10.81 0.62
N SER A 10 5.69 10.98 0.14
CA SER A 10 4.71 9.89 0.05
C SER A 10 5.21 8.76 -0.85
N ALA A 11 5.70 9.07 -2.07
CA ALA A 11 6.27 8.07 -2.99
C ALA A 11 7.45 7.32 -2.35
N VAL A 12 8.43 8.04 -1.81
CA VAL A 12 9.58 7.42 -1.13
C VAL A 12 9.12 6.56 0.06
N SER A 13 8.15 7.04 0.85
CA SER A 13 7.64 6.29 1.99
C SER A 13 6.90 5.01 1.59
N GLU A 14 6.23 5.01 0.43
CA GLU A 14 5.53 3.84 -0.12
C GLU A 14 6.51 2.68 -0.36
N ILE A 15 7.73 2.98 -0.80
CA ILE A 15 8.79 1.98 -0.96
C ILE A 15 9.15 1.34 0.38
N PHE A 16 9.34 2.15 1.44
CA PHE A 16 9.66 1.65 2.78
C PHE A 16 8.50 0.85 3.38
N VAL A 17 7.26 1.33 3.21
CA VAL A 17 6.04 0.62 3.60
C VAL A 17 5.98 -0.73 2.90
N THR A 18 6.23 -0.77 1.59
CA THR A 18 6.21 -2.00 0.80
C THR A 18 7.24 -3.00 1.29
N ILE A 19 8.48 -2.56 1.57
CA ILE A 19 9.51 -3.40 2.16
C ILE A 19 9.03 -3.98 3.50
N ALA A 20 8.39 -3.17 4.35
CA ALA A 20 7.90 -3.60 5.64
C ALA A 20 6.70 -4.58 5.53
N VAL A 21 5.76 -4.36 4.60
CA VAL A 21 4.66 -5.28 4.30
C VAL A 21 5.20 -6.62 3.80
N LEU A 22 6.10 -6.59 2.82
CA LEU A 22 6.73 -7.81 2.30
C LEU A 22 7.50 -8.53 3.40
N TYR A 23 8.20 -7.80 4.28
CA TYR A 23 8.88 -8.39 5.43
C TYR A 23 7.89 -9.12 6.36
N VAL A 24 6.77 -8.49 6.72
CA VAL A 24 5.73 -9.11 7.57
C VAL A 24 5.18 -10.38 6.93
N VAL A 25 4.75 -10.29 5.66
CA VAL A 25 4.15 -11.39 4.92
C VAL A 25 5.13 -12.53 4.74
N LEU A 26 6.34 -12.26 4.24
CA LEU A 26 7.34 -13.29 3.97
C LEU A 26 7.88 -13.93 5.24
N THR A 27 7.97 -13.18 6.35
CA THR A 27 8.36 -13.76 7.65
C THR A 27 7.34 -14.78 8.13
N ASN A 28 6.04 -14.45 8.03
CA ASN A 28 4.98 -15.39 8.39
C ASN A 28 4.88 -16.56 7.41
N PHE A 29 4.98 -16.30 6.11
CA PHE A 29 4.99 -17.30 5.04
C PHE A 29 6.11 -18.34 5.23
N ARG A 30 7.30 -17.90 5.68
CA ARG A 30 8.44 -18.77 5.97
C ARG A 30 8.33 -19.49 7.33
N GLY A 31 7.25 -19.30 8.08
CA GLY A 31 7.05 -19.91 9.40
C GLY A 31 7.96 -19.34 10.50
N LYS A 32 8.47 -18.11 10.34
CA LYS A 32 9.42 -17.49 11.29
C LYS A 32 8.75 -16.62 12.36
N GLY A 33 7.42 -16.58 12.40
CA GLY A 33 6.65 -15.80 13.36
C GLY A 33 5.75 -14.76 12.70
N PHE A 34 5.28 -13.80 13.49
CA PHE A 34 4.53 -12.64 12.99
C PHE A 34 5.11 -11.34 13.57
N PRO A 35 5.75 -10.47 12.76
CA PRO A 35 6.35 -9.21 13.20
C PRO A 35 5.31 -8.14 13.59
N LYS A 36 4.53 -8.38 14.66
CA LYS A 36 3.37 -7.57 15.05
C LYS A 36 3.64 -6.07 15.19
N LYS A 37 4.84 -5.69 15.67
CA LYS A 37 5.22 -4.28 15.84
C LYS A 37 5.37 -3.58 14.49
N ILE A 38 5.98 -4.25 13.51
CA ILE A 38 6.16 -3.72 12.16
C ILE A 38 4.81 -3.66 11.46
N ALA A 39 4.00 -4.73 11.54
CA ALA A 39 2.65 -4.73 10.97
C ALA A 39 1.80 -3.57 11.49
N LEU A 40 1.80 -3.36 12.81
CA LEU A 40 1.06 -2.27 13.43
C LEU A 40 1.59 -0.89 13.02
N ALA A 41 2.92 -0.70 13.04
CA ALA A 41 3.53 0.57 12.63
C ALA A 41 3.20 0.91 11.17
N VAL A 42 3.27 -0.07 10.27
CA VAL A 42 2.90 0.09 8.86
C VAL A 42 1.44 0.46 8.72
N ILE A 43 0.52 -0.25 9.41
CA ILE A 43 -0.91 0.05 9.32
C ILE A 43 -1.22 1.48 9.77
N ILE A 44 -0.62 1.91 10.89
CA ILE A 44 -0.81 3.27 11.42
C ILE A 44 -0.22 4.30 10.45
N PHE A 45 0.99 4.06 9.92
CA PHE A 45 1.64 4.95 8.99
C PHE A 45 0.83 5.09 7.68
N GLU A 46 0.44 3.98 7.08
CA GLU A 46 -0.35 3.98 5.84
C GLU A 46 -1.66 4.74 6.00
N PHE A 47 -2.41 4.41 7.05
CA PHE A 47 -3.68 5.06 7.32
C PHE A 47 -3.52 6.55 7.64
N GLY A 48 -2.52 6.90 8.44
CA GLY A 48 -2.34 8.27 8.94
C GLY A 48 -1.64 9.21 7.98
N VAL A 49 -0.78 8.70 7.10
CA VAL A 49 0.07 9.51 6.21
C VAL A 49 -0.38 9.38 4.76
N ASN A 50 -0.31 8.17 4.19
CA ASN A 50 -0.55 7.97 2.76
C ASN A 50 -2.04 8.09 2.40
N MET A 51 -2.94 7.51 3.20
CA MET A 51 -4.39 7.67 2.96
C MET A 51 -4.86 9.10 3.23
N ALA A 52 -4.41 9.73 4.33
CA ALA A 52 -4.76 11.11 4.65
C ALA A 52 -4.31 12.09 3.56
N TYR A 53 -3.12 11.86 2.99
CA TYR A 53 -2.61 12.65 1.87
C TYR A 53 -3.43 12.48 0.60
N MET A 54 -3.78 11.25 0.21
CA MET A 54 -4.64 11.05 -0.95
C MET A 54 -6.00 11.73 -0.75
N MET A 55 -6.58 11.67 0.45
CA MET A 55 -7.84 12.33 0.77
C MET A 55 -7.75 13.86 0.66
N SER A 56 -6.65 14.49 1.12
CA SER A 56 -6.48 15.94 0.98
C SER A 56 -6.35 16.35 -0.50
N ARG A 57 -5.61 15.57 -1.28
CA ARG A 57 -5.43 15.76 -2.73
C ARG A 57 -6.72 15.58 -3.54
N MET A 58 -7.67 14.78 -3.05
CA MET A 58 -9.00 14.63 -3.68
C MET A 58 -9.91 15.86 -3.44
N GLY A 59 -9.70 16.59 -2.36
CA GLY A 59 -10.47 17.81 -2.01
C GLY A 59 -10.05 19.05 -2.81
N ASP A 60 -8.80 19.10 -3.27
CA ASP A 60 -8.30 20.19 -4.12
C ASP A 60 -8.75 19.99 -5.58
N HIS A 61 -9.98 20.42 -5.88
CA HIS A 61 -10.60 20.31 -7.21
C HIS A 61 -9.96 21.19 -8.31
N ALA A 62 -8.95 22.00 -7.98
CA ALA A 62 -8.44 23.06 -8.86
C ALA A 62 -7.71 22.54 -10.11
N ASP A 63 -7.07 21.35 -10.06
CA ASP A 63 -6.23 20.84 -11.15
C ASP A 63 -6.88 19.72 -12.00
N VAL A 64 -8.09 19.28 -11.67
CA VAL A 64 -8.75 18.19 -12.41
C VAL A 64 -9.18 18.63 -13.83
N SER A 65 -9.41 19.92 -14.03
CA SER A 65 -9.87 20.48 -15.30
C SER A 65 -8.83 20.42 -16.44
N THR A 66 -7.55 20.28 -16.11
CA THR A 66 -6.44 20.26 -17.08
C THR A 66 -5.91 18.84 -17.33
N MET A 67 -6.32 17.84 -16.53
CA MET A 67 -5.90 16.45 -16.68
C MET A 67 -6.70 15.71 -17.75
N SER A 68 -6.04 14.81 -18.49
CA SER A 68 -6.74 13.95 -19.45
C SER A 68 -7.69 13.00 -18.73
N LYS A 69 -8.83 12.67 -19.37
CA LYS A 69 -9.80 11.68 -18.82
C LYS A 69 -9.15 10.34 -18.49
N GLY A 70 -8.15 9.92 -19.27
CA GLY A 70 -7.38 8.70 -19.03
C GLY A 70 -6.57 8.77 -17.74
N MET A 71 -5.92 9.91 -17.46
CA MET A 71 -5.15 10.09 -16.23
C MET A 71 -6.06 10.14 -15.00
N ILE A 72 -7.22 10.78 -15.10
CA ILE A 72 -8.23 10.79 -14.02
C ILE A 72 -8.68 9.36 -13.71
N ALA A 73 -9.01 8.58 -14.74
CA ALA A 73 -9.41 7.19 -14.58
C ALA A 73 -8.29 6.33 -13.98
N PHE A 74 -7.05 6.51 -14.44
CA PHE A 74 -5.89 5.78 -13.92
C PHE A 74 -5.63 6.08 -12.45
N ALA A 75 -5.67 7.36 -12.05
CA ALA A 75 -5.53 7.77 -10.66
C ALA A 75 -6.66 7.22 -9.77
N ALA A 76 -7.91 7.23 -10.24
CA ALA A 76 -9.05 6.67 -9.51
C ALA A 76 -8.93 5.15 -9.32
N ILE A 77 -8.52 4.43 -10.37
CA ILE A 77 -8.29 2.98 -10.32
C ILE A 77 -7.15 2.66 -9.34
N HIS A 78 -6.04 3.40 -9.42
CA HIS A 78 -4.92 3.24 -8.50
C HIS A 78 -5.33 3.49 -7.03
N GLY A 79 -6.01 4.60 -6.74
CA GLY A 79 -6.46 4.90 -5.37
C GLY A 79 -7.43 3.84 -4.83
N SER A 80 -8.33 3.34 -5.69
CA SER A 80 -9.26 2.26 -5.33
C SER A 80 -8.53 0.94 -5.05
N LEU A 81 -7.57 0.57 -5.90
CA LEU A 81 -6.74 -0.61 -5.71
C LEU A 81 -5.94 -0.52 -4.41
N SER A 82 -5.31 0.64 -4.16
CA SER A 82 -4.52 0.92 -2.96
C SER A 82 -5.34 0.75 -1.69
N LEU A 83 -6.56 1.29 -1.67
CA LEU A 83 -7.48 1.12 -0.54
C LEU A 83 -7.85 -0.36 -0.33
N LEU A 84 -8.17 -1.09 -1.41
CA LEU A 84 -8.55 -2.50 -1.32
C LEU A 84 -7.40 -3.37 -0.79
N VAL A 85 -6.18 -3.19 -1.30
CA VAL A 85 -5.02 -3.97 -0.83
C VAL A 85 -4.60 -3.57 0.57
N PHE A 86 -4.75 -2.29 0.96
CA PHE A 86 -4.53 -1.84 2.33
C PHE A 86 -5.50 -2.50 3.31
N ILE A 87 -6.82 -2.47 3.01
CA ILE A 87 -7.83 -3.17 3.81
C ILE A 87 -7.52 -4.67 3.88
N GLY A 88 -7.15 -5.27 2.73
CA GLY A 88 -6.71 -6.67 2.66
C GLY A 88 -5.52 -6.94 3.59
N PHE A 89 -4.53 -6.06 3.62
CA PHE A 89 -3.38 -6.17 4.52
C PHE A 89 -3.79 -6.11 5.98
N VAL A 90 -4.66 -5.16 6.37
CA VAL A 90 -5.16 -5.05 7.75
C VAL A 90 -5.87 -6.33 8.18
N VAL A 91 -6.78 -6.84 7.35
CA VAL A 91 -7.53 -8.07 7.62
C VAL A 91 -6.60 -9.27 7.73
N TYR A 92 -5.69 -9.45 6.77
CA TYR A 92 -4.75 -10.56 6.79
C TYR A 92 -3.73 -10.45 7.94
N ALA A 93 -3.29 -9.25 8.29
CA ALA A 93 -2.42 -9.03 9.44
C ALA A 93 -3.13 -9.41 10.75
N PHE A 94 -4.40 -9.05 10.89
CA PHE A 94 -5.20 -9.44 12.06
C PHE A 94 -5.37 -10.96 12.16
N ILE A 95 -5.75 -11.62 11.05
CA ILE A 95 -5.91 -13.08 11.01
C ILE A 95 -4.57 -13.77 11.27
N ALA A 96 -3.50 -13.32 10.61
CA ALA A 96 -2.15 -13.87 10.80
C ALA A 96 -1.66 -13.72 12.23
N TYR A 97 -1.98 -12.61 12.91
CA TYR A 97 -1.69 -12.45 14.33
C TYR A 97 -2.49 -13.41 15.21
N ALA A 98 -3.78 -13.58 14.93
CA ALA A 98 -4.65 -14.51 15.66
C ALA A 98 -4.21 -15.98 15.49
N ASP A 99 -3.84 -16.38 14.28
CA ASP A 99 -3.31 -17.71 13.97
C ASP A 99 -1.92 -17.93 14.57
N PHE A 100 -1.06 -16.91 14.55
CA PHE A 100 0.25 -16.97 15.19
C PHE A 100 0.15 -17.25 16.69
N LYS A 101 -0.84 -16.70 17.39
CA LYS A 101 -1.09 -17.04 18.80
C LYS A 101 -1.47 -18.51 19.04
N LYS A 102 -1.90 -19.22 18.00
CA LYS A 102 -2.23 -20.65 18.01
C LYS A 102 -1.10 -21.52 17.45
N GLY A 103 0.09 -20.95 17.21
CA GLY A 103 1.21 -21.66 16.60
C GLY A 103 1.06 -21.92 15.10
N ARG A 104 0.10 -21.25 14.44
CA ARG A 104 -0.16 -21.36 12.99
C ARG A 104 0.38 -20.16 12.23
N PHE A 105 0.53 -20.30 10.93
CA PHE A 105 1.09 -19.24 10.08
C PHE A 105 0.16 -19.01 8.89
N PHE A 106 -0.76 -18.05 9.03
CA PHE A 106 -1.82 -17.80 8.04
C PHE A 106 -1.30 -17.72 6.61
N PHE A 107 -0.25 -16.92 6.35
CA PHE A 107 0.27 -16.77 4.99
C PHE A 107 0.89 -18.07 4.46
N LYS A 108 1.58 -18.83 5.32
CA LYS A 108 2.14 -20.14 4.97
C LYS A 108 1.04 -21.15 4.64
N ASP A 109 -0.02 -21.18 5.44
CA ASP A 109 -1.16 -22.08 5.30
C ASP A 109 -2.01 -21.74 4.06
N HIS A 110 -1.96 -20.49 3.58
CA HIS A 110 -2.74 -20.00 2.43
C HIS A 110 -1.85 -19.41 1.33
N PRO A 111 -1.01 -20.21 0.65
CA PRO A 111 -0.03 -19.72 -0.32
C PRO A 111 -0.66 -19.02 -1.53
N LYS A 112 -1.78 -19.54 -2.05
CA LYS A 112 -2.48 -18.91 -3.18
C LYS A 112 -2.96 -17.49 -2.84
N GLN A 113 -3.58 -17.32 -1.67
CA GLN A 113 -4.04 -16.02 -1.19
C GLN A 113 -2.86 -15.07 -0.97
N THR A 114 -1.75 -15.60 -0.43
CA THR A 114 -0.51 -14.84 -0.22
C THR A 114 0.06 -14.30 -1.53
N TYR A 115 0.16 -15.13 -2.58
CA TYR A 115 0.67 -14.69 -3.87
C TYR A 115 -0.25 -13.67 -4.54
N VAL A 116 -1.57 -13.89 -4.47
CA VAL A 116 -2.55 -12.93 -4.99
C VAL A 116 -2.43 -11.58 -4.27
N PHE A 117 -2.32 -11.60 -2.94
CA PHE A 117 -2.11 -10.40 -2.14
C PHE A 117 -0.81 -9.67 -2.56
N ILE A 118 0.31 -10.38 -2.63
CA ILE A 118 1.60 -9.79 -3.03
C ILE A 118 1.51 -9.20 -4.44
N PHE A 119 0.89 -9.90 -5.39
CA PHE A 119 0.73 -9.40 -6.76
C PHE A 119 -0.04 -8.09 -6.79
N PHE A 120 -1.21 -8.03 -6.16
CA PHE A 120 -2.01 -6.80 -6.15
C PHE A 120 -1.36 -5.68 -5.34
N TRP A 121 -0.67 -6.00 -4.24
CA TRP A 121 0.12 -5.03 -3.49
C TRP A 121 1.18 -4.37 -4.38
N MET A 122 1.98 -5.19 -5.07
CA MET A 122 3.03 -4.70 -5.96
C MET A 122 2.45 -3.90 -7.13
N LEU A 123 1.32 -4.34 -7.71
CA LEU A 123 0.64 -3.60 -8.77
C LEU A 123 0.17 -2.21 -8.29
N SER A 124 -0.31 -2.13 -7.06
CA SER A 124 -0.72 -0.86 -6.44
C SER A 124 0.47 0.09 -6.29
N VAL A 125 1.56 -0.39 -5.70
CA VAL A 125 2.78 0.41 -5.47
C VAL A 125 3.36 0.90 -6.80
N LEU A 126 3.54 0.00 -7.76
CA LEU A 126 4.10 0.35 -9.07
C LEU A 126 3.23 1.35 -9.83
N SER A 127 1.90 1.26 -9.72
CA SER A 127 1.02 2.26 -10.33
C SER A 127 1.09 3.62 -9.64
N GLY A 128 1.31 3.66 -8.32
CA GLY A 128 1.52 4.90 -7.56
C GLY A 128 2.83 5.59 -7.93
N GLU A 129 3.93 4.83 -7.99
CA GLU A 129 5.23 5.33 -8.46
C GLU A 129 5.15 5.85 -9.90
N LEU A 130 4.42 5.15 -10.78
CA LEU A 130 4.22 5.60 -12.15
C LEU A 130 3.43 6.91 -12.21
N LEU A 131 2.38 7.07 -11.39
CA LEU A 131 1.66 8.34 -11.27
C LEU A 131 2.57 9.47 -10.81
N TYR A 132 3.43 9.21 -9.82
CA TYR A 132 4.39 10.20 -9.34
C TYR A 132 5.36 10.61 -10.46
N LEU A 133 5.97 9.64 -11.15
CA LEU A 133 6.92 9.90 -12.24
C LEU A 133 6.29 10.72 -13.37
N ILE A 134 5.09 10.36 -13.83
CA ILE A 134 4.42 11.05 -14.94
C ILE A 134 4.00 12.49 -14.56
N ASN A 135 3.59 12.74 -13.31
CA ASN A 135 3.08 14.05 -12.93
C ASN A 135 4.18 15.03 -12.50
N TYR A 136 5.37 14.54 -12.13
CA TYR A 136 6.35 15.38 -11.44
C TYR A 136 7.79 15.26 -11.95
N VAL A 137 8.14 14.19 -12.67
CA VAL A 137 9.53 13.93 -13.09
C VAL A 137 9.67 14.00 -14.61
N ILE A 138 8.73 13.42 -15.34
CA ILE A 138 8.65 13.43 -16.82
C ILE A 138 7.87 14.65 -17.27
#